data_AF-A0A2C5Z9M2-F1
#
_entry.id   AF-A0A2C5Z9M2-F1
#
_cell.length_a   1.000
_cell.length_b   1.000
_cell.length_c   1.000
_cell.angle_alpha   90.00
_cell.angle_beta   90.00
_cell.angle_gamma   90.00
#
_symmetry.space_group_name_H-M   'P 1'
#
loop_
_entity.id
_entity.type
_entity.pdbx_description
1 polymer ?
#
loop_
_entity_poly.entity_id
_entity_poly.type
_entity_poly.pdbx_seq_one_letter_code
_entity_poly.pdbx_strand_id
1 'polypeptide(L)'
;MAPQASYVTKLKVQLKLAIARLRMVQQRDEQLSKTHRRAMAQLLEAGKIDSATIRVENIIRSDITTELHELLELYCELLLARAGLLEGPVCDPGLEEAVKSIVYAAPKTEMKELGTVRLLLAEKYGKEFVLQAMENSDGKVNEMVVRKLSVEPPKKELVQGYLEEIAKAYGVNWPRREGQVEGDAGDGDGDGSGGFKDGSSKGEEQLRRVLPATSVGPTSPLTVTPPRMTTDNVHPRITLGSVELRATAAGSARGPEASVPDMDDLEKRFAALKKR
;
A
#
# COMPACT_ATOMS: atom_id res chain seq x y z
N MET A 1 -45.33 -14.31 5.90
CA MET A 1 -43.91 -14.75 5.96
C MET A 1 -43.16 -13.98 4.90
N ALA A 2 -42.05 -13.31 5.25
CA ALA A 2 -41.22 -12.64 4.25
C ALA A 2 -40.67 -13.67 3.25
N PRO A 3 -40.58 -13.35 1.94
CA PRO A 3 -40.03 -14.27 0.95
C PRO A 3 -38.57 -14.57 1.29
N GLN A 4 -38.24 -15.84 1.41
CA GLN A 4 -36.87 -16.29 1.65
C GLN A 4 -36.02 -15.92 0.43
N ALA A 5 -34.90 -15.22 0.65
CA ALA A 5 -34.00 -14.83 -0.42
C ALA A 5 -33.49 -16.10 -1.16
N SER A 6 -33.51 -16.05 -2.50
CA SER A 6 -32.94 -17.12 -3.34
C SER A 6 -31.48 -17.40 -2.94
N TYR A 7 -31.06 -18.66 -3.07
CA TYR A 7 -29.68 -19.08 -2.85
C TYR A 7 -28.68 -18.15 -3.54
N VAL A 8 -28.92 -17.84 -4.82
CA VAL A 8 -28.03 -16.98 -5.60
C VAL A 8 -28.01 -15.55 -5.08
N THR A 9 -29.13 -15.05 -4.59
CA THR A 9 -29.15 -13.73 -3.95
C THR A 9 -28.26 -13.73 -2.70
N LYS A 10 -28.35 -14.76 -1.85
CA LYS A 10 -27.49 -14.91 -0.67
C LYS A 10 -26.01 -15.01 -1.06
N LEU A 11 -25.69 -15.86 -2.05
CA LEU A 11 -24.32 -16.05 -2.53
C LEU A 11 -23.74 -14.76 -3.12
N LYS A 12 -24.49 -14.05 -3.98
CA LYS A 12 -24.07 -12.76 -4.55
C LYS A 12 -23.77 -11.72 -3.48
N VAL A 13 -24.59 -11.64 -2.43
CA VAL A 13 -24.34 -10.71 -1.31
C VAL A 13 -23.05 -11.09 -0.59
N GLN A 14 -22.85 -12.37 -0.28
CA GLN A 14 -21.63 -12.83 0.41
C GLN A 14 -20.37 -12.64 -0.43
N LEU A 15 -20.42 -12.89 -1.74
CA LEU A 15 -19.30 -12.64 -2.65
C LEU A 15 -18.94 -11.15 -2.69
N LYS A 16 -19.92 -10.24 -2.74
CA LYS A 16 -19.67 -8.79 -2.68
C LYS A 16 -19.01 -8.37 -1.37
N LEU A 17 -19.46 -8.92 -0.24
CA LEU A 17 -18.85 -8.66 1.07
C LEU A 17 -17.42 -9.19 1.13
N ALA A 18 -17.17 -10.40 0.59
CA ALA A 18 -15.84 -10.98 0.51
C ALA A 18 -14.89 -10.10 -0.32
N ILE A 19 -15.32 -9.64 -1.51
CA ILE A 19 -14.53 -8.73 -2.37
C ILE A 19 -14.20 -7.43 -1.62
N ALA A 20 -15.20 -6.80 -1.00
CA ALA A 20 -14.99 -5.56 -0.26
C ALA A 20 -14.00 -5.74 0.90
N ARG A 21 -14.09 -6.88 1.61
CA ARG A 21 -13.18 -7.20 2.71
C ARG A 21 -11.76 -7.51 2.21
N LEU A 22 -11.62 -8.25 1.11
CA LEU A 22 -10.32 -8.59 0.51
C LEU A 22 -9.57 -7.30 0.12
N ARG A 23 -10.26 -6.37 -0.56
CA ARG A 23 -9.69 -5.05 -0.90
C ARG A 23 -9.23 -4.26 0.31
N MET A 24 -10.06 -4.22 1.36
CA MET A 24 -9.72 -3.53 2.61
C MET A 24 -8.47 -4.14 3.27
N VAL A 25 -8.37 -5.48 3.28
CA VAL A 25 -7.22 -6.22 3.82
C VAL A 25 -5.97 -5.93 3.01
N GLN A 26 -6.03 -6.02 1.67
CA GLN A 26 -4.89 -5.71 0.80
C GLN A 26 -4.39 -4.27 1.00
N GLN A 27 -5.30 -3.29 1.08
CA GLN A 27 -4.93 -1.89 1.32
C GLN A 27 -4.24 -1.68 2.68
N ARG A 28 -4.74 -2.34 3.73
CA ARG A 28 -4.10 -2.34 5.07
C ARG A 28 -2.70 -2.97 4.99
N ASP A 29 -2.56 -4.12 4.33
CA ASP A 29 -1.30 -4.86 4.25
C ASP A 29 -0.25 -4.05 3.47
N GLU A 30 -0.65 -3.32 2.42
CA GLU A 30 0.24 -2.42 1.68
C GLU A 30 0.82 -1.31 2.58
N GLN A 31 0.00 -0.73 3.46
CA GLN A 31 0.44 0.29 4.42
C GLN A 31 1.41 -0.29 5.47
N LEU A 32 1.12 -1.49 5.97
CA LEU A 32 1.99 -2.19 6.92
C LEU A 32 3.32 -2.59 6.27
N SER A 33 3.31 -3.06 5.01
CA SER A 33 4.50 -3.44 4.25
C SER A 33 5.50 -2.29 4.16
N LYS A 34 5.04 -1.06 3.89
CA LYS A 34 5.89 0.15 3.87
C LYS A 34 6.56 0.41 5.23
N THR A 35 5.81 0.22 6.31
CA THR A 35 6.33 0.40 7.68
C THR A 35 7.35 -0.67 8.03
N HIS A 36 7.07 -1.94 7.71
CA HIS A 36 7.98 -3.05 7.96
C HIS A 36 9.28 -2.94 7.16
N ARG A 37 9.21 -2.59 5.87
CA ARG A 37 10.41 -2.39 5.03
C ARG A 37 11.29 -1.25 5.52
N ARG A 38 10.69 -0.13 5.98
CA ARG A 38 11.44 0.96 6.61
C ARG A 38 12.13 0.50 7.90
N ALA A 39 11.45 -0.26 8.75
CA ALA A 39 12.05 -0.83 9.95
C ALA A 39 13.18 -1.81 9.62
N MET A 40 13.09 -2.54 8.51
CA MET A 40 14.19 -3.42 8.05
C MET A 40 15.41 -2.61 7.62
N ALA A 41 15.22 -1.52 6.86
CA ALA A 41 16.32 -0.64 6.48
C ALA A 41 17.08 -0.12 7.71
N GLN A 42 16.36 0.30 8.77
CA GLN A 42 16.96 0.74 10.03
C GLN A 42 17.76 -0.37 10.74
N LEU A 43 17.32 -1.63 10.66
CA LEU A 43 18.07 -2.75 11.23
C LEU A 43 19.34 -3.05 10.46
N LEU A 44 19.29 -2.94 9.13
CA LEU A 44 20.46 -3.10 8.26
C LEU A 44 21.48 -2.00 8.49
N GLU A 45 21.03 -0.75 8.62
CA GLU A 45 21.89 0.41 8.93
C GLU A 45 22.55 0.28 10.32
N ALA A 46 21.81 -0.23 11.30
CA ALA A 46 22.34 -0.52 12.64
C ALA A 46 23.25 -1.78 12.71
N GLY A 47 23.50 -2.46 11.58
CA GLY A 47 24.33 -3.66 11.51
C GLY A 47 23.72 -4.92 12.15
N LYS A 48 22.42 -4.92 12.47
CA LYS A 48 21.73 -6.03 13.16
C LYS A 48 21.24 -7.09 12.17
N ILE A 49 22.16 -7.72 11.46
CA ILE A 49 21.86 -8.58 10.30
C ILE A 49 21.06 -9.84 10.68
N ASP A 50 21.40 -10.50 11.79
CA ASP A 50 20.66 -11.69 12.25
C ASP A 50 19.19 -11.35 12.55
N SER A 51 18.96 -10.20 13.20
CA SER A 51 17.61 -9.73 13.49
C SER A 51 16.86 -9.33 12.22
N ALA A 52 17.54 -8.76 11.21
CA ALA A 52 16.93 -8.41 9.93
C ALA A 52 16.54 -9.68 9.15
N THR A 53 17.41 -10.69 9.13
CA THR A 53 17.20 -11.98 8.46
C THR A 53 15.99 -12.72 9.02
N ILE A 54 15.81 -12.74 10.33
CA ILE A 54 14.64 -13.39 10.95
C ILE A 54 13.35 -12.61 10.65
N ARG A 55 13.42 -11.27 10.68
CA ARG A 55 12.22 -10.42 10.53
C ARG A 55 11.75 -10.28 9.08
N VAL A 56 12.66 -10.33 8.10
CA VAL A 56 12.29 -10.23 6.68
C VAL A 56 11.46 -11.43 6.21
N GLU A 57 11.62 -12.61 6.83
CA GLU A 57 10.76 -13.75 6.53
C GLU A 57 9.27 -13.45 6.76
N ASN A 58 8.95 -12.66 7.79
CA ASN A 58 7.56 -12.24 8.05
C ASN A 58 7.05 -11.31 6.94
N ILE A 59 7.91 -10.46 6.37
CA ILE A 59 7.56 -9.60 5.24
C ILE A 59 7.28 -10.44 4.00
N ILE A 60 8.14 -11.42 3.71
CA ILE A 60 7.95 -12.36 2.60
C ILE A 60 6.63 -13.11 2.75
N ARG A 61 6.34 -13.64 3.95
CA ARG A 61 5.07 -14.33 4.21
C ARG A 61 3.85 -13.40 4.08
N SER A 62 3.97 -12.15 4.51
CA SER A 62 2.92 -11.15 4.33
C SER A 62 2.67 -10.85 2.86
N ASP A 63 3.71 -10.61 2.06
CA ASP A 63 3.57 -10.34 0.62
C ASP A 63 2.92 -11.53 -0.11
N ILE A 64 3.36 -12.77 0.18
CA ILE A 64 2.75 -13.99 -0.38
C ILE A 64 1.25 -14.07 -0.05
N THR A 65 0.88 -13.68 1.16
CA THR A 65 -0.52 -13.66 1.62
C THR A 65 -1.33 -12.57 0.90
N THR A 66 -0.74 -11.39 0.66
CA THR A 66 -1.37 -10.34 -0.15
C THR A 66 -1.62 -10.82 -1.58
N GLU A 67 -0.63 -11.45 -2.22
CA GLU A 67 -0.80 -12.04 -3.57
C GLU A 67 -1.87 -13.15 -3.60
N LEU A 68 -2.01 -13.92 -2.51
CA LEU A 68 -3.11 -14.89 -2.37
C LEU A 68 -4.47 -14.17 -2.30
N HIS A 69 -4.58 -13.08 -1.54
CA HIS A 69 -5.83 -12.32 -1.43
C HIS A 69 -6.25 -11.71 -2.77
N GLU A 70 -5.32 -11.25 -3.58
CA GLU A 70 -5.59 -10.76 -4.95
C GLU A 70 -6.16 -11.88 -5.84
N LEU A 71 -5.58 -13.08 -5.77
CA LEU A 71 -6.06 -14.25 -6.52
C LEU A 71 -7.46 -14.68 -6.07
N LEU A 72 -7.73 -14.66 -4.76
CA LEU A 72 -9.05 -14.96 -4.20
C LEU A 72 -10.09 -13.89 -4.54
N GLU A 73 -9.69 -12.62 -4.64
CA GLU A 73 -10.56 -11.54 -5.11
C GLU A 73 -11.01 -11.80 -6.54
N LEU A 74 -10.06 -12.10 -7.43
CA LEU A 74 -10.34 -12.42 -8.84
C LEU A 74 -11.34 -13.59 -8.96
N TYR A 75 -11.18 -14.65 -8.16
CA TYR A 75 -12.15 -15.75 -8.14
C TYR A 75 -13.52 -15.33 -7.61
N CYS A 76 -13.58 -14.52 -6.56
CA CYS A 76 -14.85 -13.99 -6.06
C CYS A 76 -15.57 -13.15 -7.13
N GLU A 77 -14.84 -12.35 -7.90
CA GLU A 77 -15.39 -11.56 -9.00
C GLU A 77 -15.89 -12.44 -10.14
N LEU A 78 -15.12 -13.47 -10.52
CA LEU A 78 -15.53 -14.45 -11.53
C LEU A 78 -16.84 -15.15 -11.13
N LEU A 79 -16.92 -15.65 -9.89
CA LEU A 79 -18.13 -16.29 -9.38
C LEU A 79 -19.30 -15.32 -9.32
N LEU A 80 -19.06 -14.05 -8.96
CA LEU A 80 -20.11 -13.04 -8.90
C LEU A 80 -20.65 -12.72 -10.31
N ALA A 81 -19.76 -12.58 -11.30
CA ALA A 81 -20.11 -12.29 -12.68
C ALA A 81 -20.91 -13.44 -13.33
N ARG A 82 -20.58 -14.69 -12.97
CA ARG A 82 -21.22 -15.90 -13.52
C ARG A 82 -22.13 -16.63 -12.52
N ALA A 83 -22.65 -15.91 -11.53
CA ALA A 83 -23.42 -16.52 -10.44
C ALA A 83 -24.69 -17.27 -10.89
N GLY A 84 -25.24 -16.98 -12.08
CA GLY A 84 -26.36 -17.74 -12.65
C GLY A 84 -26.01 -19.19 -12.99
N LEU A 85 -24.76 -19.49 -13.31
CA LEU A 85 -24.30 -20.86 -13.58
C LEU A 85 -24.13 -21.68 -12.28
N LEU A 86 -24.09 -21.04 -11.12
CA LEU A 86 -24.01 -21.69 -9.80
C LEU A 86 -25.37 -22.14 -9.28
N GLU A 87 -26.46 -21.92 -10.03
CA GLU A 87 -27.81 -22.40 -9.67
C GLU A 87 -27.97 -23.89 -9.89
N GLY A 88 -27.27 -24.42 -10.90
CA GLY A 88 -27.35 -25.82 -11.32
C GLY A 88 -26.96 -26.81 -10.21
N PRO A 89 -27.46 -28.05 -10.28
CA PRO A 89 -27.16 -29.09 -9.29
C PRO A 89 -25.68 -29.54 -9.34
N VAL A 90 -25.02 -29.35 -10.48
CA VAL A 90 -23.62 -29.71 -10.72
C VAL A 90 -22.81 -28.43 -10.91
N CYS A 91 -21.59 -28.39 -10.38
CA CYS A 91 -20.69 -27.26 -10.57
C CYS A 91 -20.25 -27.18 -12.04
N ASP A 92 -20.38 -26.01 -12.65
CA ASP A 92 -19.91 -25.78 -14.02
C ASP A 92 -18.39 -25.98 -14.12
N PRO A 93 -17.87 -26.75 -15.10
CA PRO A 93 -16.44 -27.00 -15.22
C PRO A 93 -15.59 -25.73 -15.35
N GLY A 94 -16.14 -24.66 -15.93
CA GLY A 94 -15.45 -23.38 -16.06
C GLY A 94 -15.42 -22.54 -14.77
N LEU A 95 -16.19 -22.94 -13.74
CA LEU A 95 -16.19 -22.30 -12.42
C LEU A 95 -15.61 -23.22 -11.33
N GLU A 96 -15.43 -24.50 -11.63
CA GLU A 96 -15.02 -25.52 -10.66
C GLU A 96 -13.69 -25.18 -10.00
N GLU A 97 -12.70 -24.71 -10.75
CA GLU A 97 -11.40 -24.28 -10.22
C GLU A 97 -11.55 -23.15 -9.20
N ALA A 98 -12.34 -22.12 -9.52
CA ALA A 98 -12.56 -20.96 -8.67
C ALA A 98 -13.32 -21.34 -7.39
N VAL A 99 -14.37 -22.14 -7.53
CA VAL A 99 -15.17 -22.65 -6.40
C VAL A 99 -14.28 -23.48 -5.47
N LYS A 100 -13.54 -24.46 -5.99
CA LYS A 100 -12.69 -25.33 -5.17
C LYS A 100 -11.55 -24.56 -4.52
N SER A 101 -10.95 -23.61 -5.22
CA SER A 101 -9.89 -22.76 -4.68
C SER A 101 -10.37 -21.89 -3.51
N ILE A 102 -11.57 -21.30 -3.60
CA ILE A 102 -12.17 -20.57 -2.47
C ILE A 102 -12.46 -21.50 -1.31
N VAL A 103 -13.04 -22.68 -1.56
CA VAL A 103 -13.35 -23.67 -0.52
C VAL A 103 -12.09 -24.14 0.22
N TYR A 104 -11.01 -24.39 -0.52
CA TYR A 104 -9.71 -24.79 0.00
C TYR A 104 -9.05 -23.68 0.85
N ALA A 105 -9.15 -22.42 0.40
CA ALA A 105 -8.52 -21.28 1.06
C ALA A 105 -9.32 -20.75 2.26
N ALA A 106 -10.65 -20.86 2.25
CA ALA A 106 -11.52 -20.32 3.29
C ALA A 106 -11.13 -20.69 4.75
N PRO A 107 -10.78 -21.95 5.10
CA PRO A 107 -10.34 -22.28 6.46
C PRO A 107 -8.91 -21.83 6.79
N LYS A 108 -8.09 -21.54 5.78
CA LYS A 108 -6.66 -21.23 5.94
C LYS A 108 -6.38 -19.71 5.92
N THR A 109 -7.41 -18.91 5.68
CA THR A 109 -7.34 -17.45 5.61
C THR A 109 -8.09 -16.83 6.80
N GLU A 110 -7.76 -15.58 7.15
CA GLU A 110 -8.43 -14.83 8.24
C GLU A 110 -9.81 -14.26 7.85
N MET A 111 -10.30 -14.63 6.66
CA MET A 111 -11.43 -14.02 5.98
C MET A 111 -12.76 -14.72 6.32
N LYS A 112 -13.52 -14.14 7.25
CA LYS A 112 -14.79 -14.73 7.72
C LYS A 112 -15.85 -14.85 6.60
N GLU A 113 -15.87 -13.90 5.67
CA GLU A 113 -16.79 -13.87 4.54
C GLU A 113 -16.55 -15.06 3.59
N LEU A 114 -15.29 -15.44 3.34
CA LEU A 114 -14.96 -16.65 2.57
C LEU A 114 -15.43 -17.92 3.29
N GLY A 115 -15.38 -17.93 4.63
CA GLY A 115 -15.97 -18.98 5.45
C GLY A 115 -17.48 -19.13 5.21
N THR A 116 -18.21 -18.03 5.12
CA THR A 116 -19.65 -18.03 4.81
C THR A 116 -19.92 -18.46 3.36
N VAL A 117 -19.13 -18.00 2.40
CA VAL A 117 -19.22 -18.45 1.00
C VAL A 117 -19.01 -19.96 0.90
N ARG A 118 -18.01 -20.51 1.60
CA ARG A 118 -17.80 -21.96 1.68
C ARG A 118 -19.02 -22.71 2.22
N LEU A 119 -19.67 -22.21 3.28
CA LEU A 119 -20.87 -22.84 3.83
C LEU A 119 -22.03 -22.87 2.83
N LEU A 120 -22.23 -21.77 2.09
CA LEU A 120 -23.23 -21.71 1.02
C LEU A 120 -22.92 -22.66 -0.14
N LEU A 121 -21.64 -22.82 -0.50
CA LEU A 121 -21.23 -23.78 -1.52
C LEU A 121 -21.40 -25.23 -1.04
N ALA A 122 -21.15 -25.50 0.26
CA ALA A 122 -21.39 -26.80 0.89
C ALA A 122 -22.86 -27.19 0.89
N GLU A 123 -23.76 -26.24 1.13
CA GLU A 123 -25.21 -26.45 1.08
C GLU A 123 -25.68 -26.85 -0.32
N LYS A 124 -25.01 -26.37 -1.38
CA LYS A 124 -25.40 -26.67 -2.78
C LYS A 124 -24.80 -27.92 -3.36
N TYR A 125 -23.48 -28.07 -3.26
CA TYR A 125 -22.76 -29.17 -3.90
C TYR A 125 -22.53 -30.36 -2.97
N GLY A 126 -22.93 -30.23 -1.70
CA GLY A 126 -22.81 -31.27 -0.70
C GLY A 126 -21.45 -31.28 -0.01
N LYS A 127 -21.37 -32.09 1.06
CA LYS A 127 -20.19 -32.19 1.92
C LYS A 127 -19.02 -32.89 1.23
N GLU A 128 -19.30 -33.90 0.41
CA GLU A 128 -18.27 -34.66 -0.34
C GLU A 128 -17.48 -33.74 -1.28
N PHE A 129 -18.18 -32.85 -2.00
CA PHE A 129 -17.54 -31.88 -2.88
C PHE A 129 -16.60 -30.94 -2.12
N VAL A 130 -17.02 -30.49 -0.94
CA VAL A 130 -16.21 -29.62 -0.08
C VAL A 130 -15.01 -30.36 0.50
N LEU A 131 -15.20 -31.62 0.94
CA LEU A 131 -14.10 -32.44 1.46
C LEU A 131 -13.05 -32.69 0.37
N GLN A 132 -13.49 -33.05 -0.84
CA GLN A 132 -12.61 -33.21 -2.00
C GLN A 132 -11.82 -31.93 -2.31
N ALA A 133 -12.48 -30.77 -2.29
CA ALA A 133 -11.82 -29.49 -2.49
C ALA A 133 -10.84 -29.14 -1.36
N MET A 134 -11.16 -29.48 -0.10
CA MET A 134 -10.30 -29.22 1.05
C MET A 134 -9.04 -30.10 1.05
N GLU A 135 -9.16 -31.35 0.63
CA GLU A 135 -8.04 -32.29 0.50
C GLU A 135 -7.30 -32.12 -0.85
N ASN A 136 -7.87 -31.34 -1.77
CA ASN A 136 -7.44 -31.22 -3.16
C ASN A 136 -7.23 -32.60 -3.83
N SER A 137 -8.11 -33.57 -3.52
CA SER A 137 -7.92 -34.97 -3.91
C SER A 137 -8.09 -35.22 -5.40
N ASP A 138 -8.73 -34.31 -6.12
CA ASP A 138 -8.89 -34.35 -7.58
C ASP A 138 -7.95 -33.39 -8.34
N GLY A 139 -7.10 -32.65 -7.62
CA GLY A 139 -6.13 -31.73 -8.21
C GLY A 139 -6.75 -30.54 -8.94
N LYS A 140 -8.02 -30.22 -8.71
CA LYS A 140 -8.72 -29.12 -9.39
C LYS A 140 -8.63 -27.77 -8.67
N VAL A 141 -7.95 -27.72 -7.52
CA VAL A 141 -7.61 -26.44 -6.88
C VAL A 141 -6.45 -25.81 -7.64
N ASN A 142 -6.49 -24.49 -7.82
CA ASN A 142 -5.42 -23.76 -8.47
C ASN A 142 -4.07 -23.99 -7.74
N GLU A 143 -3.05 -24.41 -8.48
CA GLU A 143 -1.74 -24.75 -7.93
C GLU A 143 -1.06 -23.57 -7.21
N MET A 144 -1.29 -22.34 -7.65
CA MET A 144 -0.75 -21.15 -6.99
C MET A 144 -1.40 -20.93 -5.63
N VAL A 145 -2.71 -21.15 -5.51
CA VAL A 145 -3.42 -21.10 -4.21
C VAL A 145 -2.86 -22.15 -3.25
N VAL A 146 -2.66 -23.39 -3.73
CA VAL A 146 -2.08 -24.46 -2.91
C VAL A 146 -0.68 -24.08 -2.43
N ARG A 147 0.18 -23.60 -3.33
CA ARG A 147 1.56 -23.23 -3.02
C ARG A 147 1.66 -22.05 -2.05
N LYS A 148 0.87 -21.01 -2.25
CA LYS A 148 0.86 -19.81 -1.39
C LYS A 148 0.32 -20.09 0.01
N LEU A 149 -0.58 -21.07 0.14
CA LEU A 149 -1.10 -21.55 1.42
C LEU A 149 -0.21 -22.61 2.09
N SER A 150 0.83 -23.11 1.41
CA SER A 150 1.80 -24.01 2.01
C SER A 150 2.63 -23.25 3.03
N VAL A 151 2.78 -23.82 4.24
CA VAL A 151 3.57 -23.24 5.31
C VAL A 151 5.00 -23.77 5.19
N GLU A 152 5.71 -23.29 4.18
CA GLU A 152 7.11 -23.61 3.94
C GLU A 152 8.00 -22.41 4.29
N PRO A 153 9.13 -22.61 5.00
CA PRO A 153 10.10 -21.55 5.21
C PRO A 153 10.63 -21.02 3.88
N PRO A 154 10.77 -19.69 3.72
CA PRO A 154 11.33 -19.12 2.50
C PRO A 154 12.79 -19.57 2.32
N LYS A 155 13.18 -19.79 1.06
CA LYS A 155 14.57 -20.14 0.73
C LYS A 155 15.52 -19.01 1.14
N LYS A 156 16.72 -19.35 1.60
CA LYS A 156 17.74 -18.36 2.01
C LYS A 156 18.10 -17.38 0.90
N GLU A 157 18.09 -17.83 -0.36
CA GLU A 157 18.30 -16.99 -1.54
C GLU A 157 17.23 -15.89 -1.67
N LEU A 158 15.95 -16.23 -1.43
CA LEU A 158 14.85 -15.28 -1.47
C LEU A 158 14.96 -14.26 -0.33
N VAL A 159 15.34 -14.73 0.86
CA VAL A 159 15.59 -13.88 2.04
C VAL A 159 16.70 -12.86 1.74
N GLN A 160 17.82 -13.32 1.18
CA GLN A 160 18.95 -12.48 0.80
C GLN A 160 18.53 -11.42 -0.25
N GLY A 161 17.87 -11.85 -1.33
CA GLY A 161 17.40 -10.93 -2.37
C GLY A 161 16.42 -9.86 -1.83
N TYR A 162 15.54 -10.24 -0.90
CA TYR A 162 14.64 -9.29 -0.24
C TYR A 162 15.39 -8.23 0.57
N LEU A 163 16.41 -8.63 1.33
CA LEU A 163 17.21 -7.69 2.12
C LEU A 163 18.01 -6.75 1.22
N GLU A 164 18.55 -7.25 0.11
CA GLU A 164 19.28 -6.45 -0.89
C GLU A 164 18.38 -5.40 -1.54
N GLU A 165 17.18 -5.77 -1.98
CA GLU A 165 16.22 -4.84 -2.58
C GLU A 165 15.73 -3.79 -1.57
N ILE A 166 15.52 -4.17 -0.30
CA ILE A 166 15.19 -3.21 0.76
C ILE A 166 16.36 -2.26 1.02
N ALA A 167 17.59 -2.76 1.12
CA ALA A 167 18.77 -1.93 1.33
C ALA A 167 18.92 -0.90 0.19
N LYS A 168 18.81 -1.36 -1.06
CA LYS A 168 18.86 -0.51 -2.25
C LYS A 168 17.75 0.54 -2.28
N ALA A 169 16.51 0.16 -1.96
CA ALA A 169 15.37 1.08 -1.98
C ALA A 169 15.47 2.20 -0.96
N TYR A 170 16.13 1.96 0.18
CA TYR A 170 16.29 2.94 1.26
C TYR A 170 17.70 3.55 1.33
N GLY A 171 18.59 3.24 0.39
CA GLY A 171 19.95 3.80 0.33
C GLY A 171 20.91 3.29 1.41
N VAL A 172 20.64 2.12 1.99
CA VAL A 172 21.50 1.49 2.99
C VAL A 172 22.60 0.70 2.28
N ASN A 173 23.85 0.92 2.67
CA ASN A 173 25.00 0.20 2.10
C ASN A 173 25.09 -1.23 2.66
N TRP A 174 24.29 -2.14 2.12
CA TRP A 174 24.28 -3.55 2.49
C TRP A 174 23.93 -4.44 1.29
N PRO A 175 24.60 -5.60 1.10
CA PRO A 175 25.73 -6.12 1.88
C PRO A 175 26.99 -5.28 1.70
N ARG A 176 27.68 -4.94 2.81
CA ARG A 176 28.92 -4.18 2.78
C ARG A 176 30.00 -5.06 2.14
N ARG A 177 30.25 -4.86 0.85
CA ARG A 177 31.31 -5.57 0.13
C ARG A 177 32.64 -5.16 0.78
N GLU A 178 33.38 -6.13 1.31
CA GLU A 178 34.71 -5.90 1.90
C GLU A 178 35.56 -5.10 0.90
N GLY A 179 35.89 -3.85 1.25
CA GLY A 179 36.61 -2.91 0.37
C GLY A 179 36.17 -1.45 0.45
N GLN A 180 34.95 -1.15 0.94
CA GLN A 180 34.59 0.23 1.33
C GLN A 180 34.96 0.47 2.80
N VAL A 181 36.25 0.66 3.03
CA VAL A 181 36.77 1.22 4.27
C VAL A 181 36.31 2.68 4.30
N GLU A 182 35.55 3.05 5.32
CA GLU A 182 35.38 4.47 5.68
C GLU A 182 36.79 5.00 5.98
N GLY A 183 37.30 5.84 5.09
CA GLY A 183 38.56 6.55 5.30
C GLY A 183 38.39 7.54 6.43
N ASP A 184 38.56 7.06 7.66
CA ASP A 184 38.90 7.88 8.81
C ASP A 184 40.24 8.56 8.49
N ALA A 185 40.19 9.86 8.19
CA ALA A 185 41.37 10.67 7.90
C ALA A 185 42.14 10.89 9.20
N GLY A 186 42.93 9.88 9.59
CA GLY A 186 44.03 10.04 10.52
C GLY A 186 45.16 10.81 9.85
N ASP A 187 45.31 12.07 10.26
CA ASP A 187 46.43 12.94 9.91
C ASP A 187 47.75 12.25 10.28
N GLY A 188 48.60 12.01 9.29
CA GLY A 188 49.85 11.28 9.42
C GLY A 188 50.80 11.67 8.31
N ASP A 189 51.66 12.63 8.64
CA ASP A 189 52.71 13.22 7.80
C ASP A 189 53.59 12.19 7.08
N GLY A 190 53.86 12.42 5.79
CA GLY A 190 54.75 11.59 4.98
C GLY A 190 55.05 12.18 3.61
N ASP A 191 56.08 13.02 3.57
CA ASP A 191 56.70 13.68 2.41
C ASP A 191 57.00 12.74 1.22
N GLY A 192 56.79 13.25 0.00
CA GLY A 192 56.90 12.48 -1.25
C GLY A 192 56.66 13.30 -2.52
N SER A 193 57.51 14.31 -2.74
CA SER A 193 57.83 14.98 -4.03
C SER A 193 57.37 14.30 -5.33
N GLY A 194 56.65 15.04 -6.19
CA GLY A 194 56.54 14.70 -7.62
C GLY A 194 55.52 15.48 -8.46
N GLY A 195 55.97 16.51 -9.17
CA GLY A 195 55.51 16.79 -10.55
C GLY A 195 54.27 17.66 -10.77
N PHE A 196 54.50 18.95 -10.98
CA PHE A 196 53.56 19.91 -11.56
C PHE A 196 53.40 19.65 -13.08
N LYS A 197 52.18 19.42 -13.59
CA LYS A 197 51.71 19.96 -14.87
C LYS A 197 50.18 19.85 -15.03
N ASP A 198 49.62 21.04 -15.20
CA ASP A 198 48.25 21.48 -15.46
C ASP A 198 47.64 20.91 -16.76
N GLY A 199 46.31 20.76 -16.81
CA GLY A 199 45.62 20.28 -18.00
C GLY A 199 44.13 19.88 -17.89
N SER A 200 43.26 20.85 -17.57
CA SER A 200 41.92 21.00 -18.18
C SER A 200 40.69 20.23 -17.63
N SER A 201 40.04 20.82 -16.63
CA SER A 201 38.61 20.65 -16.35
C SER A 201 37.81 21.78 -17.04
N LYS A 202 37.27 21.53 -18.24
CA LYS A 202 36.29 22.40 -18.89
C LYS A 202 35.00 21.63 -19.11
N GLY A 203 34.06 21.75 -18.16
CA GLY A 203 32.77 21.07 -18.25
C GLY A 203 31.61 21.67 -17.47
N GLU A 204 31.82 22.70 -16.63
CA GLU A 204 30.74 23.16 -15.72
C GLU A 204 30.35 24.65 -15.88
N GLU A 205 31.00 25.41 -16.77
CA GLU A 205 30.76 26.85 -16.90
C GLU A 205 29.85 27.25 -18.10
N GLN A 206 29.16 26.30 -18.74
CA GLN A 206 28.29 26.59 -19.90
C GLN A 206 26.78 26.45 -19.67
N LEU A 207 26.33 25.93 -18.53
CA LEU A 207 24.88 25.77 -18.26
C LEU A 207 24.23 26.94 -17.50
N ARG A 208 25.02 27.91 -17.03
CA ARG A 208 24.51 29.10 -16.32
C ARG A 208 24.20 30.31 -17.21
N ARG A 209 24.34 30.18 -18.54
CA ARG A 209 24.23 31.31 -19.49
C ARG A 209 22.92 31.37 -20.31
N VAL A 210 21.88 30.63 -19.96
CA VAL A 210 20.65 30.55 -20.80
C VAL A 210 19.33 30.79 -20.07
N LEU A 211 19.28 31.58 -18.99
CA LEU A 211 18.00 32.10 -18.49
C LEU A 211 18.10 33.59 -18.12
N PRO A 212 17.24 34.46 -18.68
CA PRO A 212 17.23 35.88 -18.34
C PRO A 212 16.70 36.09 -16.92
N ALA A 213 17.35 36.98 -16.18
CA ALA A 213 16.90 37.46 -14.88
C ALA A 213 15.57 38.20 -15.03
N THR A 214 14.48 37.66 -14.47
CA THR A 214 13.24 38.40 -14.26
C THR A 214 13.26 39.06 -12.89
N SER A 215 13.09 40.38 -12.96
CA SER A 215 13.02 41.40 -11.92
C SER A 215 12.20 41.06 -10.68
N VAL A 216 12.75 41.49 -9.55
CA VAL A 216 12.13 41.65 -8.24
C VAL A 216 10.81 42.44 -8.35
N GLY A 217 9.70 41.81 -7.97
CA GLY A 217 8.41 42.46 -7.70
C GLY A 217 8.11 42.48 -6.19
N PRO A 218 7.15 43.31 -5.73
CA PRO A 218 6.89 43.53 -4.31
C PRO A 218 6.42 42.25 -3.61
N THR A 219 7.08 41.96 -2.48
CA THR A 219 6.83 40.79 -1.63
C THR A 219 5.38 40.74 -1.18
N SER A 220 4.66 39.69 -1.58
CA SER A 220 3.36 39.37 -1.01
C SER A 220 3.53 38.99 0.47
N PRO A 221 2.68 39.46 1.40
CA PRO A 221 2.85 39.27 2.86
C PRO A 221 2.53 37.85 3.36
N LEU A 222 2.40 36.88 2.45
CA LEU A 222 2.03 35.50 2.73
C LEU A 222 3.22 34.59 2.43
N THR A 223 3.87 34.12 3.50
CA THR A 223 4.99 33.16 3.42
C THR A 223 4.45 31.76 3.70
N VAL A 224 4.54 30.88 2.70
CA VAL A 224 4.22 29.45 2.85
C VAL A 224 5.52 28.70 3.12
N THR A 225 5.65 28.12 4.31
CA THR A 225 6.85 27.38 4.70
C THR A 225 6.89 26.02 4.01
N PRO A 226 7.96 25.68 3.28
CA PRO A 226 8.08 24.36 2.65
C PRO A 226 8.24 23.26 3.72
N PRO A 227 7.68 22.06 3.49
CA PRO A 227 7.72 20.97 4.46
C PRO A 227 9.14 20.46 4.69
N ARG A 228 9.54 20.28 5.95
CA ARG A 228 10.78 19.59 6.31
C ARG A 228 10.61 18.06 6.20
N MET A 229 11.72 17.41 5.87
CA MET A 229 11.81 15.96 5.61
C MET A 229 11.80 15.14 6.92
N THR A 230 10.83 15.34 7.81
CA THR A 230 10.49 14.41 8.90
C THR A 230 9.02 14.58 9.25
N THR A 231 8.29 13.48 9.10
CA THR A 231 6.91 13.11 9.49
C THR A 231 5.94 14.14 10.10
N ASP A 232 4.74 14.11 9.53
CA ASP A 232 3.44 14.54 10.06
C ASP A 232 3.18 16.03 10.24
N ASN A 233 2.62 16.64 9.19
CA ASN A 233 1.79 17.83 9.33
C ASN A 233 0.48 17.60 8.58
N VAL A 234 -0.47 16.92 9.22
CA VAL A 234 -1.80 16.59 8.66
C VAL A 234 -2.65 17.84 8.39
N HIS A 235 -2.24 19.03 8.85
CA HIS A 235 -2.85 20.31 8.48
C HIS A 235 -1.78 21.38 8.19
N PRO A 236 -1.74 21.96 6.97
CA PRO A 236 -0.84 23.08 6.68
C PRO A 236 -1.25 24.31 7.51
N ARG A 237 -0.30 24.85 8.27
CA ARG A 237 -0.48 26.11 9.03
C ARG A 237 -0.19 27.31 8.11
N ILE A 238 -1.11 28.26 8.08
CA ILE A 238 -0.98 29.52 7.33
C ILE A 238 -0.78 30.65 8.34
N THR A 239 0.33 31.36 8.23
CA THR A 239 0.70 32.49 9.08
C THR A 239 0.81 33.78 8.27
N LEU A 240 0.35 34.89 8.84
CA LEU A 240 0.53 36.24 8.30
C LEU A 240 1.36 37.03 9.34
N GLY A 241 2.65 37.21 9.07
CA GLY A 241 3.61 37.73 10.05
C GLY A 241 3.88 36.72 11.19
N SER A 242 3.58 37.10 12.44
CA SER A 242 3.77 36.30 13.66
C SER A 242 2.47 35.73 14.25
N VAL A 243 1.34 35.87 13.55
CA VAL A 243 0.02 35.40 14.01
C VAL A 243 -0.46 34.23 13.14
N GLU A 244 -0.84 33.13 13.80
CA GLU A 244 -1.41 31.94 13.15
C GLU A 244 -2.90 32.12 12.87
N LEU A 245 -3.32 31.87 11.62
CA LEU A 245 -4.73 31.87 11.23
C LEU A 245 -5.25 30.43 11.26
N ARG A 246 -6.14 30.14 12.23
CA ARG A 246 -6.87 28.87 12.30
C ARG A 246 -8.22 28.99 11.60
N ALA A 247 -8.54 28.07 10.69
CA ALA A 247 -9.90 27.89 10.21
C ALA A 247 -10.72 27.13 11.28
N THR A 248 -11.75 27.77 11.84
CA THR A 248 -12.65 27.15 12.81
C THR A 248 -13.73 26.35 12.08
N ALA A 249 -13.61 25.02 12.08
CA ALA A 249 -14.72 24.11 11.85
C ALA A 249 -15.34 23.71 13.20
N ALA A 250 -16.65 23.95 13.30
CA ALA A 250 -17.59 23.86 14.42
C ALA A 250 -17.34 22.83 15.55
N GLY A 251 -17.45 23.31 16.79
CA GLY A 251 -17.85 22.51 17.97
C GLY A 251 -19.29 22.85 18.36
N SER A 252 -20.09 21.80 18.60
CA SER A 252 -21.54 21.80 18.90
C SER A 252 -21.97 22.67 20.11
N ALA A 253 -22.89 23.60 19.90
CA ALA A 253 -23.83 24.10 20.92
C ALA A 253 -25.16 24.55 20.25
N ARG A 254 -26.28 24.34 20.97
CA ARG A 254 -27.68 24.37 20.48
C ARG A 254 -28.27 25.78 20.21
N GLY A 255 -28.91 25.94 19.03
CA GLY A 255 -30.09 26.79 18.69
C GLY A 255 -29.89 28.31 18.45
N PRO A 256 -30.87 29.06 17.85
CA PRO A 256 -31.96 28.72 16.93
C PRO A 256 -31.75 29.31 15.50
N GLU A 257 -32.68 29.02 14.57
CA GLU A 257 -32.68 29.37 13.14
C GLU A 257 -32.12 30.76 12.75
N ALA A 258 -31.24 30.76 11.74
CA ALA A 258 -30.97 31.95 10.92
C ALA A 258 -30.90 31.50 9.45
N SER A 259 -31.86 32.01 8.68
CA SER A 259 -32.11 31.82 7.27
C SER A 259 -30.91 32.18 6.38
N VAL A 260 -30.77 31.47 5.26
CA VAL A 260 -29.79 31.73 4.20
C VAL A 260 -29.90 33.18 3.72
N PRO A 261 -28.79 33.95 3.62
CA PRO A 261 -28.82 35.32 3.11
C PRO A 261 -29.23 35.36 1.63
N ASP A 262 -30.12 36.29 1.31
CA ASP A 262 -30.70 36.46 -0.03
C ASP A 262 -29.64 36.90 -1.06
N MET A 263 -29.73 36.38 -2.28
CA MET A 263 -28.71 36.52 -3.35
C MET A 263 -28.46 37.98 -3.73
N ASP A 264 -29.46 38.85 -3.57
CA ASP A 264 -29.40 40.28 -3.87
C ASP A 264 -28.40 41.04 -2.97
N ASP A 265 -28.21 40.59 -1.72
CA ASP A 265 -27.27 41.22 -0.78
C ASP A 265 -25.82 40.84 -1.09
N LEU A 266 -25.62 39.65 -1.67
CA LEU A 266 -24.30 39.22 -2.16
C LEU A 266 -23.93 39.97 -3.44
N GLU A 267 -24.85 40.15 -4.39
CA GLU A 267 -24.57 40.91 -5.62
C GLU A 267 -24.21 42.38 -5.35
N LYS A 268 -24.89 43.04 -4.42
CA LYS A 268 -24.53 44.42 -4.01
C LYS A 268 -23.14 44.51 -3.39
N ARG A 269 -22.76 43.50 -2.60
CA ARG A 269 -21.42 43.41 -1.99
C ARG A 269 -20.33 43.14 -3.03
N PHE A 270 -20.59 42.32 -4.04
CA PHE A 270 -19.66 42.10 -5.15
C PHE A 270 -19.53 43.34 -6.05
N ALA A 271 -20.62 44.08 -6.28
CA ALA A 271 -20.58 45.31 -7.06
C ALA A 271 -19.77 46.43 -6.38
N ALA A 272 -19.82 46.52 -5.05
CA ALA A 272 -19.05 47.50 -4.27
C ALA A 272 -17.53 47.26 -4.31
N LEU A 273 -17.10 46.01 -4.51
CA LEU A 273 -15.69 45.65 -4.61
C LEU A 273 -15.06 45.95 -5.98
N LYS A 274 -15.89 46.15 -7.02
CA LYS A 274 -15.43 46.35 -8.40
C LYS A 274 -15.23 47.82 -8.77
N LYS A 275 -15.43 48.74 -7.81
CA LYS A 275 -15.37 50.20 -8.01
C LYS A 275 -14.23 50.90 -7.26
N ARG A 276 -13.19 50.16 -6.89
CA ARG A 276 -11.93 50.68 -6.35
C ARG A 276 -10.77 50.31 -7.27
#